data_AF-A0A6A3NI54-F1
#
_entry.id   AF-A0A6A3NI54-F1
#
_cell.length_a   1.000
_cell.length_b   1.000
_cell.length_c   1.000
_cell.angle_alpha   90.00
_cell.angle_beta   90.00
_cell.angle_gamma   90.00
#
_symmetry.space_group_name_H-M   'P 1'
#
loop_
_entity.id
_entity.type
_entity.pdbx_description
1 polymer ?
#
loop_
_entity_poly.entity_id
_entity_poly.type
_entity_poly.pdbx_seq_one_letter_code
_entity_poly.pdbx_strand_id
1 'polypeptide(L)'
;MKNPGPRHVWLRGILTALVALCALTLVLETFSLNVDGDASRLRSAVRLGVSLQRQQGQAEEPVAIATAKPVATEGGEVPATDRLHLSLLHEACVTNVDAVVSWQFGAPQGGHQLANATADNAHELLNRNDSNLLDKLRRCPDVDIFLPIGLRGNGYCEDAAAYAKYLESRLLPMWVLETKFYDAELGRNVDYFDLCPKTPMIFFNHYWDGVPESPRWPKDKPLYLMPNIEMIELTPSHYWGVDAVLCKTHVCFDRVTRWYAENGNPRNAKVFYTKHTSSDQAEFARRRLGEESIAPKDFSDVKFIHTAGTSVWKGTRGLVDCWVMSAGLPQLNVYIDDSAFNYLFPPSYKRKLERARSPVHIEHGMLEPQDFCQLTAESAFFMCPSRSEGFGHYINQARASGGVVITTDAHPMNELIVSNEMGVLVPARYQHDPKMLLGGRFRGEHG
;
A
#
# COMPACT_ATOMS: atom_id res chain seq x y z
N MET A 1 2.34 -29.23 63.65
CA MET A 1 3.62 -29.08 62.92
C MET A 1 3.60 -30.01 61.72
N LYS A 2 3.49 -29.45 60.50
CA LYS A 2 3.62 -30.17 59.22
C LYS A 2 4.66 -29.40 58.40
N ASN A 3 5.76 -30.07 58.04
CA ASN A 3 6.80 -29.50 57.18
C ASN A 3 6.25 -29.24 55.76
N PRO A 4 6.52 -28.08 55.15
CA PRO A 4 6.11 -27.82 53.77
C PRO A 4 6.99 -28.60 52.80
N GLY A 5 6.37 -29.25 51.81
CA GLY A 5 7.02 -30.12 50.84
C GLY A 5 7.88 -29.40 49.79
N PRO A 6 8.71 -30.16 49.06
CA PRO A 6 9.83 -29.66 48.23
C PRO A 6 9.43 -28.74 47.06
N ARG A 7 8.15 -28.68 46.67
CA ARG A 7 7.67 -27.77 45.60
C ARG A 7 7.60 -26.30 46.01
N HIS A 8 7.42 -25.99 47.30
CA HIS A 8 7.36 -24.59 47.77
C HIS A 8 8.73 -23.92 47.92
N VAL A 9 9.80 -24.70 48.08
CA VAL A 9 11.18 -24.18 48.18
C VAL A 9 11.70 -23.75 46.81
N TRP A 10 11.35 -24.48 45.75
CA TRP A 10 11.75 -24.18 44.39
C TRP A 10 11.10 -22.91 43.83
N LEU A 11 9.80 -22.71 44.06
CA LEU A 11 9.08 -21.49 43.67
C LEU A 11 9.58 -20.24 44.43
N ARG A 12 9.97 -20.38 45.70
CA ARG A 12 10.59 -19.27 46.46
C ARG A 12 11.97 -18.91 45.92
N GLY A 13 12.77 -19.90 45.53
CA GLY A 13 14.10 -19.67 44.93
C GLY A 13 14.05 -18.90 43.60
N ILE A 14 13.07 -19.21 42.75
CA ILE A 14 12.86 -18.50 41.47
C ILE A 14 12.39 -17.07 41.72
N LEU A 15 11.48 -16.85 42.67
CA LEU A 15 10.99 -15.51 42.98
C LEU A 15 12.08 -14.61 43.57
N THR A 16 12.96 -15.16 44.44
CA THR A 16 14.10 -14.42 44.99
C THR A 16 15.16 -14.11 43.92
N ALA A 17 15.38 -15.01 42.96
CA ALA A 17 16.30 -14.76 41.86
C ALA A 17 15.77 -13.66 40.92
N LEU A 18 14.47 -13.63 40.63
CA LEU A 18 13.85 -12.60 39.80
C LEU A 18 13.87 -11.21 40.48
N VAL A 19 13.61 -11.15 41.79
CA VAL A 19 13.70 -9.87 42.54
C VAL A 19 15.14 -9.37 42.61
N ALA A 20 16.12 -10.26 42.77
CA ALA A 20 17.54 -9.89 42.74
C ALA A 20 18.00 -9.40 41.36
N LEU A 21 17.51 -10.01 40.27
CA LEU A 21 17.78 -9.57 38.90
C LEU A 21 17.15 -8.19 38.60
N CYS A 22 15.92 -7.95 39.06
CA CYS A 22 15.28 -6.63 38.93
C CYS A 22 15.97 -5.54 39.77
N ALA A 23 16.52 -5.88 40.93
CA ALA A 23 17.31 -4.94 41.73
C ALA A 23 18.65 -4.62 41.05
N LEU A 24 19.28 -5.60 40.39
CA LEU A 24 20.53 -5.41 39.65
C LEU A 24 20.35 -4.52 38.41
N THR A 25 19.22 -4.64 37.70
CA THR A 25 18.91 -3.77 36.55
C THR A 25 18.61 -2.32 36.97
N LEU A 26 17.93 -2.12 38.11
CA LEU A 26 17.70 -0.78 38.68
C LEU A 26 19.01 -0.11 39.16
N VAL A 27 19.98 -0.88 39.64
CA VAL A 27 21.31 -0.35 39.99
C VAL A 27 22.14 -0.03 38.73
N LEU A 28 22.01 -0.81 37.65
CA LEU A 28 22.70 -0.50 36.38
C LEU A 28 22.12 0.72 35.63
N GLU A 29 20.80 0.97 35.73
CA GLU A 29 20.19 2.18 35.18
C GLU A 29 20.56 3.44 35.97
N THR A 30 20.75 3.34 37.29
CA THR A 30 21.15 4.49 38.11
C THR A 30 22.63 4.86 37.98
N PHE A 31 23.49 3.91 37.57
CA PHE A 31 24.90 4.20 37.23
C PHE A 31 25.10 4.75 35.80
N SER A 32 24.12 4.61 34.91
CA SER A 32 24.20 5.12 33.52
C SER A 32 23.66 6.56 33.34
N LEU A 33 23.12 7.16 34.40
CA LEU A 33 22.51 8.50 34.38
C LEU A 33 23.40 9.63 34.93
N ASN A 34 24.72 9.41 35.06
CA ASN A 34 25.66 10.45 35.48
C ASN A 34 26.78 10.66 34.45
N VAL A 35 26.45 11.34 33.34
CA VAL A 35 27.43 12.12 32.57
C VAL A 35 26.73 13.41 32.11
N ASP A 36 26.77 14.42 32.97
CA ASP A 36 26.52 15.82 32.62
C ASP A 36 27.73 16.39 31.87
N GLY A 37 27.49 17.10 30.76
CA GLY A 37 28.55 17.64 29.90
C GLY A 37 28.09 18.67 28.86
N ASP A 38 27.73 19.86 29.36
CA ASP A 38 27.91 21.18 28.73
C ASP A 38 27.14 21.53 27.42
N ALA A 39 25.90 21.96 27.60
CA ALA A 39 25.09 22.66 26.61
C ALA A 39 25.39 24.18 26.59
N SER A 40 26.48 24.61 25.96
CA SER A 40 26.73 26.05 25.75
C SER A 40 27.48 26.46 24.48
N ARG A 41 27.88 25.53 23.59
CA ARG A 41 28.70 25.86 22.39
C ARG A 41 28.06 25.71 21.01
N LEU A 42 26.80 25.29 20.90
CA LEU A 42 26.16 25.02 19.59
C LEU A 42 25.28 26.16 19.03
N ARG A 43 25.21 27.33 19.69
CA ARG A 43 24.38 28.46 19.22
C ARG A 43 25.10 29.52 18.36
N SER A 44 26.39 29.34 18.03
CA SER A 44 27.13 30.28 17.16
C SER A 44 27.44 29.79 15.74
N ALA A 45 27.07 28.56 15.37
CA ALA A 45 27.37 28.03 14.02
C ALA A 45 26.21 28.15 13.00
N VAL A 46 25.01 28.54 13.43
CA VAL A 46 23.79 28.53 12.59
C VAL A 46 23.54 29.87 11.85
N ARG A 47 24.46 30.84 11.92
CA ARG A 47 24.32 32.15 11.24
C ARG A 47 25.35 32.46 10.15
N LEU A 48 26.19 31.50 9.75
CA LEU A 48 27.24 31.70 8.75
C LEU A 48 27.18 30.77 7.52
N GLY A 49 26.08 30.03 7.34
CA GLY A 49 25.90 29.14 6.18
C GLY A 49 25.02 29.70 5.04
N VAL A 50 24.50 30.92 5.17
CA VAL A 50 23.67 31.58 4.14
C VAL A 50 24.51 32.65 3.46
N SER A 51 25.34 32.25 2.50
CA SER A 51 25.90 33.07 1.41
C SER A 51 27.24 32.52 0.92
N LEU A 52 27.26 31.38 0.21
CA LEU A 52 28.36 31.02 -0.69
C LEU A 52 28.04 29.70 -1.43
N GLN A 53 27.36 29.82 -2.57
CA GLN A 53 27.64 29.00 -3.76
C GLN A 53 26.74 29.46 -4.91
N ARG A 54 27.17 30.56 -5.54
CA ARG A 54 26.78 30.92 -6.89
C ARG A 54 28.07 30.98 -7.70
N GLN A 55 28.52 29.84 -8.21
CA GLN A 55 29.44 29.80 -9.35
C GLN A 55 29.42 28.44 -10.06
N GLN A 56 28.83 28.49 -11.25
CA GLN A 56 29.12 27.75 -12.48
C GLN A 56 29.89 26.41 -12.38
N GLY A 57 29.14 25.32 -12.57
CA GLY A 57 29.62 24.09 -13.19
C GLY A 57 28.64 23.72 -14.29
N GLN A 58 29.14 23.44 -15.50
CA GLN A 58 28.35 23.06 -16.67
C GLN A 58 27.52 21.79 -16.36
N ALA A 59 26.20 21.91 -16.44
CA ALA A 59 25.29 20.78 -16.38
C ALA A 59 25.23 20.14 -17.78
N GLU A 60 25.59 18.85 -17.86
CA GLU A 60 25.21 18.01 -19.00
C GLU A 60 23.69 17.92 -19.06
N GLU A 61 23.12 18.14 -20.25
CA GLU A 61 21.68 18.09 -20.49
C GLU A 61 21.12 16.70 -20.15
N PRO A 62 19.97 16.62 -19.45
CA PRO A 62 19.28 15.35 -19.29
C PRO A 62 18.76 14.87 -20.65
N VAL A 63 19.18 13.66 -21.03
CA VAL A 63 18.64 12.92 -22.18
C VAL A 63 17.12 12.92 -22.10
N ALA A 64 16.48 13.56 -23.08
CA ALA A 64 15.03 13.57 -23.22
C ALA A 64 14.55 12.14 -23.42
N ILE A 65 14.02 11.54 -22.34
CA ILE A 65 13.18 10.35 -22.44
C ILE A 65 11.98 10.78 -23.26
N ALA A 66 11.75 10.13 -24.40
CA ALA A 66 10.58 10.35 -25.23
C ALA A 66 9.33 10.17 -24.35
N THR A 67 8.75 11.29 -23.92
CA THR A 67 7.49 11.30 -23.22
C THR A 67 6.46 10.73 -24.18
N ALA A 68 5.92 9.55 -23.87
CA ALA A 68 4.67 9.10 -24.45
C ALA A 68 3.68 10.27 -24.37
N LYS A 69 3.06 10.61 -25.51
CA LYS A 69 2.11 11.72 -25.57
C LYS A 69 1.05 11.49 -24.48
N PRO A 70 0.77 12.47 -23.61
CA PRO A 70 -0.33 12.34 -22.68
C PRO A 70 -1.61 12.18 -23.51
N VAL A 71 -2.33 11.08 -23.27
CA VAL A 71 -3.68 10.88 -23.83
C VAL A 71 -4.69 11.83 -23.16
N ALA A 72 -4.32 12.42 -22.02
CA ALA A 72 -5.06 13.52 -21.43
C ALA A 72 -4.66 14.83 -22.12
N THR A 73 -5.57 15.38 -22.94
CA THR A 73 -5.56 16.81 -23.25
C THR A 73 -5.57 17.58 -21.93
N GLU A 74 -4.72 18.59 -21.77
CA GLU A 74 -4.79 19.51 -20.63
C GLU A 74 -6.25 19.96 -20.43
N GLY A 75 -6.88 19.51 -19.35
CA GLY A 75 -8.27 19.85 -19.01
C GLY A 75 -9.38 18.88 -19.48
N GLY A 76 -9.07 17.72 -20.07
CA GLY A 76 -10.09 16.71 -20.42
C GLY A 76 -10.32 15.68 -19.30
N GLU A 77 -11.59 15.38 -18.98
CA GLU A 77 -11.93 14.25 -18.11
C GLU A 77 -11.52 12.92 -18.75
N VAL A 78 -11.03 11.98 -17.93
CA VAL A 78 -10.70 10.62 -18.39
C VAL A 78 -12.00 9.89 -18.76
N PRO A 79 -12.11 9.31 -19.97
CA PRO A 79 -13.33 8.61 -20.40
C PRO A 79 -13.75 7.53 -19.42
N ALA A 80 -15.06 7.38 -19.20
CA ALA A 80 -15.60 6.36 -18.29
C ALA A 80 -15.18 4.93 -18.64
N THR A 81 -15.05 4.60 -19.93
CA THR A 81 -14.54 3.29 -20.40
C THR A 81 -13.07 3.07 -20.02
N ASP A 82 -12.26 4.13 -20.04
CA ASP A 82 -10.87 4.05 -19.58
C ASP A 82 -10.78 3.91 -18.05
N ARG A 83 -11.63 4.63 -17.30
CA ARG A 83 -11.73 4.48 -15.83
C ARG A 83 -12.17 3.07 -15.43
N LEU A 84 -13.17 2.52 -16.13
CA LEU A 84 -13.71 1.18 -15.92
C LEU A 84 -12.66 0.07 -16.06
N HIS A 85 -11.67 0.26 -16.94
CA HIS A 85 -10.63 -0.73 -17.18
C HIS A 85 -9.85 -1.08 -15.90
N LEU A 86 -9.53 -0.10 -15.04
CA LEU A 86 -8.86 -0.37 -13.77
C LEU A 86 -9.72 -1.22 -12.84
N SER A 87 -11.03 -0.97 -12.78
CA SER A 87 -11.96 -1.74 -11.96
C SER A 87 -12.07 -3.19 -12.45
N LEU A 88 -12.09 -3.42 -13.77
CA LEU A 88 -12.11 -4.77 -14.36
C LEU A 88 -10.82 -5.55 -14.09
N LEU A 89 -9.65 -4.89 -14.22
CA LEU A 89 -8.37 -5.53 -13.90
C LEU A 89 -8.25 -5.85 -12.41
N HIS A 90 -8.73 -4.95 -11.54
CA HIS A 90 -8.80 -5.19 -10.10
C HIS A 90 -9.69 -6.39 -9.77
N GLU A 91 -10.92 -6.42 -10.30
CA GLU A 91 -11.86 -7.54 -10.13
C GLU A 91 -11.22 -8.85 -10.61
N ALA A 92 -10.58 -8.86 -11.79
CA ALA A 92 -9.89 -10.03 -12.32
C ALA A 92 -8.74 -10.50 -11.41
N CYS A 93 -7.94 -9.57 -10.89
CA CYS A 93 -6.84 -9.87 -9.99
C CYS A 93 -7.31 -10.56 -8.70
N VAL A 94 -8.38 -10.05 -8.08
CA VAL A 94 -8.92 -10.58 -6.82
C VAL A 94 -9.68 -11.89 -7.01
N THR A 95 -10.39 -12.05 -8.13
CA THR A 95 -11.22 -13.26 -8.39
C THR A 95 -10.44 -14.41 -9.00
N ASN A 96 -9.39 -14.14 -9.80
CA ASN A 96 -8.61 -15.14 -10.52
C ASN A 96 -7.18 -15.21 -9.96
N VAL A 97 -7.07 -15.57 -8.68
CA VAL A 97 -5.81 -15.45 -7.91
C VAL A 97 -4.65 -16.31 -8.43
N ASP A 98 -4.92 -17.40 -9.14
CA ASP A 98 -3.88 -18.26 -9.74
C ASP A 98 -3.68 -18.00 -11.25
N ALA A 99 -4.43 -17.06 -11.87
CA ALA A 99 -4.30 -16.78 -13.29
C ALA A 99 -3.29 -15.66 -13.58
N VAL A 100 -2.66 -15.70 -14.76
CA VAL A 100 -2.00 -14.51 -15.32
C VAL A 100 -3.09 -13.53 -15.75
N VAL A 101 -3.02 -12.29 -15.28
CA VAL A 101 -3.96 -11.23 -15.69
C VAL A 101 -3.24 -10.30 -16.66
N SER A 102 -3.58 -10.39 -17.94
CA SER A 102 -3.10 -9.49 -18.99
C SER A 102 -3.79 -8.13 -18.88
N TRP A 103 -3.06 -7.03 -19.14
CA TRP A 103 -3.66 -5.69 -19.27
C TRP A 103 -4.74 -5.61 -20.34
N GLN A 104 -4.79 -6.56 -21.28
CA GLN A 104 -5.81 -6.59 -22.33
C GLN A 104 -7.18 -7.00 -21.78
N PHE A 105 -7.25 -7.64 -20.61
CA PHE A 105 -8.50 -8.05 -19.99
C PHE A 105 -9.37 -6.83 -19.67
N GLY A 106 -10.55 -6.74 -20.28
CA GLY A 106 -11.44 -5.59 -20.10
C GLY A 106 -10.87 -4.26 -20.62
N ALA A 107 -9.87 -4.29 -21.52
CA ALA A 107 -9.35 -3.08 -22.15
C ALA A 107 -10.43 -2.44 -23.05
N PRO A 108 -10.50 -1.09 -23.09
CA PRO A 108 -11.45 -0.40 -23.97
C PRO A 108 -11.07 -0.57 -25.44
N GLN A 109 -9.78 -0.70 -25.75
CA GLN A 109 -9.31 -1.05 -27.08
C GLN A 109 -9.72 -2.49 -27.41
N GLY A 110 -10.46 -2.70 -28.51
CA GLY A 110 -10.95 -4.03 -28.91
C GLY A 110 -12.41 -4.31 -28.57
N GLY A 111 -13.08 -3.41 -27.82
CA GLY A 111 -14.51 -3.52 -27.57
C GLY A 111 -14.91 -4.62 -26.59
N HIS A 112 -13.98 -5.03 -25.71
CA HIS A 112 -14.18 -6.12 -24.75
C HIS A 112 -14.96 -5.73 -23.49
N GLN A 113 -15.22 -4.42 -23.30
CA GLN A 113 -16.05 -3.92 -22.21
C GLN A 113 -17.52 -3.97 -22.59
N LEU A 114 -18.29 -4.77 -21.87
CA LEU A 114 -19.74 -4.87 -22.03
C LEU A 114 -20.45 -3.75 -21.27
N ALA A 115 -21.69 -3.46 -21.68
CA ALA A 115 -22.50 -2.37 -21.12
C ALA A 115 -22.76 -2.50 -19.61
N ASN A 116 -22.76 -3.73 -19.09
CA ASN A 116 -22.96 -4.07 -17.68
C ASN A 116 -21.65 -4.12 -16.90
N ALA A 117 -20.58 -3.42 -17.32
CA ALA A 117 -19.28 -3.40 -16.65
C ALA A 117 -18.69 -4.80 -16.38
N THR A 118 -18.79 -5.69 -17.37
CA THR A 118 -18.04 -6.96 -17.42
C THR A 118 -17.15 -7.00 -18.65
N ALA A 119 -16.17 -7.90 -18.66
CA ALA A 119 -15.33 -8.17 -19.82
C ALA A 119 -15.73 -9.47 -20.52
N ASP A 120 -15.68 -9.53 -21.86
CA ASP A 120 -15.99 -10.74 -22.65
C ASP A 120 -14.75 -11.52 -23.12
N ASN A 121 -13.55 -11.01 -22.83
CA ASN A 121 -12.28 -11.59 -23.26
C ASN A 121 -11.60 -12.41 -22.16
N ALA A 122 -12.32 -13.37 -21.57
CA ALA A 122 -11.79 -14.26 -20.54
C ALA A 122 -10.54 -15.04 -20.94
N HIS A 123 -10.26 -15.17 -22.24
CA HIS A 123 -9.03 -15.78 -22.76
C HIS A 123 -7.75 -14.95 -22.47
N GLU A 124 -7.89 -13.69 -22.03
CA GLU A 124 -6.78 -12.87 -21.53
C GLU A 124 -6.37 -13.23 -20.10
N LEU A 125 -7.15 -14.08 -19.42
CA LEU A 125 -6.80 -14.71 -18.16
C LEU A 125 -6.13 -16.06 -18.45
N LEU A 126 -4.81 -16.15 -18.23
CA LEU A 126 -4.05 -17.35 -18.61
C LEU A 126 -3.93 -18.32 -17.44
N ASN A 127 -4.28 -19.57 -17.68
CA ASN A 127 -4.23 -20.64 -16.69
C ASN A 127 -3.15 -21.66 -17.04
N ARG A 128 -2.68 -22.42 -16.05
CA ARG A 128 -1.62 -23.43 -16.18
C ARG A 128 -1.87 -24.45 -17.29
N ASN A 129 -3.14 -24.77 -17.54
CA ASN A 129 -3.57 -25.83 -18.46
C ASN A 129 -3.95 -25.31 -19.85
N ASP A 130 -3.74 -24.02 -20.13
CA ASP A 130 -4.07 -23.44 -21.44
C ASP A 130 -3.15 -24.01 -22.54
N SER A 131 -3.75 -24.45 -23.65
CA SER A 131 -3.02 -25.11 -24.74
C SER A 131 -2.06 -24.18 -25.50
N ASN A 132 -2.32 -22.87 -25.50
CA ASN A 132 -1.50 -21.84 -26.15
C ASN A 132 -0.66 -21.02 -25.17
N LEU A 133 -0.43 -21.55 -23.97
CA LEU A 133 0.23 -20.83 -22.89
C LEU A 133 1.65 -20.37 -23.24
N LEU A 134 2.45 -21.24 -23.87
CA LEU A 134 3.82 -20.92 -24.27
C LEU A 134 3.86 -19.75 -25.26
N ASP A 135 2.97 -19.75 -26.26
CA ASP A 135 2.88 -18.68 -27.27
C ASP A 135 2.51 -17.33 -26.67
N LYS A 136 1.69 -17.32 -25.62
CA LYS A 136 1.32 -16.11 -24.89
C LYS A 136 2.42 -15.66 -23.95
N LEU A 137 3.07 -16.58 -23.24
CA LEU A 137 4.14 -16.25 -22.29
C LEU A 137 5.39 -15.71 -23.00
N ARG A 138 5.73 -16.20 -24.21
CA ARG A 138 6.89 -15.70 -24.98
C ARG A 138 6.72 -14.27 -25.48
N ARG A 139 5.50 -13.71 -25.48
CA ARG A 139 5.25 -12.30 -25.76
C ARG A 139 5.56 -11.50 -24.51
N CYS A 140 6.82 -11.14 -24.38
CA CYS A 140 7.32 -10.43 -23.21
C CYS A 140 6.95 -8.93 -23.31
N PRO A 141 6.24 -8.36 -22.33
CA PRO A 141 6.03 -6.91 -22.25
C PRO A 141 7.34 -6.20 -21.89
N ASP A 142 7.31 -4.86 -21.91
CA ASP A 142 8.43 -4.02 -21.47
C ASP A 142 8.74 -4.19 -19.99
N VAL A 143 7.76 -4.60 -19.18
CA VAL A 143 7.88 -4.92 -17.75
C VAL A 143 6.85 -5.99 -17.40
N ASP A 144 7.20 -6.97 -16.58
CA ASP A 144 6.24 -7.92 -15.97
C ASP A 144 6.04 -7.58 -14.48
N ILE A 145 4.90 -7.98 -13.90
CA ILE A 145 4.60 -7.73 -12.48
C ILE A 145 4.52 -9.06 -11.74
N PHE A 146 5.37 -9.27 -10.74
CA PHE A 146 5.24 -10.43 -9.88
C PHE A 146 4.15 -10.17 -8.83
N LEU A 147 3.10 -10.98 -8.83
CA LEU A 147 2.02 -10.90 -7.85
C LEU A 147 1.55 -12.31 -7.46
N PRO A 148 2.14 -12.90 -6.41
CA PRO A 148 1.84 -14.26 -5.97
C PRO A 148 0.45 -14.35 -5.35
N ILE A 149 -0.08 -15.58 -5.28
CA ILE A 149 -1.45 -15.87 -4.86
C ILE A 149 -1.80 -15.26 -3.49
N GLY A 150 -0.85 -15.27 -2.55
CA GLY A 150 -1.04 -14.75 -1.19
C GLY A 150 -1.15 -13.23 -1.10
N LEU A 151 -0.74 -12.49 -2.14
CA LEU A 151 -0.86 -11.04 -2.20
C LEU A 151 -2.10 -10.56 -2.95
N ARG A 152 -2.83 -11.44 -3.64
CA ARG A 152 -3.99 -11.03 -4.46
C ARG A 152 -5.24 -10.78 -3.64
N GLY A 153 -5.17 -9.71 -2.85
CA GLY A 153 -6.30 -9.10 -2.16
C GLY A 153 -6.51 -7.67 -2.62
N ASN A 154 -7.55 -7.03 -2.07
CA ASN A 154 -8.00 -5.71 -2.52
C ASN A 154 -6.90 -4.63 -2.56
N GLY A 155 -5.96 -4.63 -1.60
CA GLY A 155 -4.89 -3.62 -1.56
C GLY A 155 -3.86 -3.79 -2.68
N TYR A 156 -3.17 -4.93 -2.74
CA TYR A 156 -2.13 -5.12 -3.74
C TYR A 156 -2.65 -5.33 -5.16
N CYS A 157 -3.89 -5.82 -5.32
CA CYS A 157 -4.52 -5.80 -6.63
C CYS A 157 -4.80 -4.38 -7.13
N GLU A 158 -5.13 -3.41 -6.25
CA GLU A 158 -5.24 -2.00 -6.66
C GLU A 158 -3.89 -1.46 -7.13
N ASP A 159 -2.84 -1.70 -6.32
CA ASP A 159 -1.48 -1.29 -6.68
C ASP A 159 -1.06 -1.90 -8.03
N ALA A 160 -1.26 -3.20 -8.21
CA ALA A 160 -0.80 -3.94 -9.37
C ALA A 160 -1.60 -3.65 -10.64
N ALA A 161 -2.93 -3.49 -10.54
CA ALA A 161 -3.78 -3.18 -11.69
C ALA A 161 -3.38 -1.86 -12.36
N ALA A 162 -2.96 -0.86 -11.58
CA ALA A 162 -2.46 0.40 -12.13
C ALA A 162 -1.22 0.19 -13.01
N TYR A 163 -0.22 -0.56 -12.53
CA TYR A 163 0.97 -0.85 -13.33
C TYR A 163 0.66 -1.78 -14.51
N ALA A 164 -0.23 -2.75 -14.34
CA ALA A 164 -0.66 -3.61 -15.46
C ALA A 164 -1.27 -2.76 -16.59
N LYS A 165 -2.24 -1.90 -16.27
CA LYS A 165 -2.88 -1.02 -17.25
C LYS A 165 -1.90 -0.08 -17.95
N TYR A 166 -1.14 0.71 -17.18
CA TYR A 166 -0.38 1.83 -17.75
C TYR A 166 0.98 1.43 -18.34
N LEU A 167 1.50 0.25 -17.99
CA LEU A 167 2.72 -0.29 -18.60
C LEU A 167 2.42 -1.36 -19.66
N GLU A 168 1.16 -1.58 -20.03
CA GLU A 168 0.74 -2.66 -20.92
C GLU A 168 1.36 -4.01 -20.51
N SER A 169 1.25 -4.30 -19.21
CA SER A 169 1.93 -5.41 -18.54
C SER A 169 0.96 -6.53 -18.15
N ARG A 170 1.43 -7.51 -17.38
CA ARG A 170 0.63 -8.62 -16.89
C ARG A 170 1.06 -9.03 -15.48
N LEU A 171 0.09 -9.50 -14.71
CA LEU A 171 0.28 -9.99 -13.35
C LEU A 171 0.66 -11.46 -13.39
N LEU A 172 1.87 -11.79 -12.94
CA LEU A 172 2.41 -13.15 -12.96
C LEU A 172 2.30 -13.81 -11.57
N PRO A 173 1.57 -14.92 -11.43
CA PRO A 173 1.66 -15.79 -10.26
C PRO A 173 2.95 -16.62 -10.28
N MET A 174 3.34 -17.14 -9.12
CA MET A 174 4.59 -17.89 -8.94
C MET A 174 4.78 -19.05 -9.92
N TRP A 175 3.71 -19.78 -10.24
CA TRP A 175 3.82 -20.96 -11.10
C TRP A 175 4.37 -20.66 -12.49
N VAL A 176 4.20 -19.43 -13.00
CA VAL A 176 4.75 -19.03 -14.31
C VAL A 176 6.27 -19.11 -14.29
N LEU A 177 6.88 -18.78 -13.15
CA LEU A 177 8.33 -18.75 -12.95
C LEU A 177 8.91 -20.15 -12.64
N GLU A 178 8.07 -21.07 -12.16
CA GLU A 178 8.46 -22.43 -11.78
C GLU A 178 8.23 -23.47 -12.89
N THR A 179 7.28 -23.19 -13.79
CA THR A 179 6.84 -24.14 -14.81
C THR A 179 7.84 -24.22 -15.97
N LYS A 180 8.13 -25.44 -16.40
CA LYS A 180 8.87 -25.72 -17.63
C LYS A 180 7.90 -26.09 -18.75
N PHE A 181 8.14 -25.53 -19.92
CA PHE A 181 7.38 -25.75 -21.14
C PHE A 181 8.27 -26.42 -22.17
N TYR A 182 7.77 -27.38 -22.93
CA TYR A 182 8.52 -27.92 -24.06
C TYR A 182 8.32 -27.01 -25.27
N ASP A 183 9.41 -26.38 -25.74
CA ASP A 183 9.41 -25.58 -26.96
C ASP A 183 9.80 -26.48 -28.13
N ALA A 184 8.84 -26.74 -29.02
CA ALA A 184 9.04 -27.60 -30.18
C ALA A 184 9.97 -26.97 -31.24
N GLU A 185 10.04 -25.63 -31.32
CA GLU A 185 10.93 -24.92 -32.26
C GLU A 185 12.39 -25.04 -31.81
N LEU A 186 12.63 -24.96 -30.50
CA LEU A 186 13.96 -25.08 -29.91
C LEU A 186 14.35 -26.52 -29.58
N GLY A 187 13.40 -27.47 -29.64
CA GLY A 187 13.61 -28.87 -29.32
C GLY A 187 14.01 -29.13 -27.87
N ARG A 188 13.67 -28.23 -26.93
CA ARG A 188 14.08 -28.31 -25.52
C ARG A 188 13.02 -27.75 -24.58
N ASN A 189 13.14 -28.09 -23.31
CA ASN A 189 12.38 -27.41 -22.26
C ASN A 189 12.93 -25.98 -22.06
N VAL A 190 12.01 -25.04 -21.94
CA VAL A 190 12.21 -23.63 -21.61
C VAL A 190 11.43 -23.29 -20.35
N ASP A 191 11.85 -22.27 -19.63
CA ASP A 191 11.08 -21.65 -18.53
C ASP A 191 10.90 -20.15 -18.80
N TYR A 192 10.20 -19.46 -17.91
CA TYR A 192 9.97 -18.02 -18.06
C TYR A 192 11.28 -17.21 -18.22
N PHE A 193 12.36 -17.62 -17.55
CA PHE A 193 13.65 -16.92 -17.63
C PHE A 193 14.35 -17.13 -18.97
N ASP A 194 14.09 -18.24 -19.65
CA ASP A 194 14.51 -18.43 -21.05
C ASP A 194 13.66 -17.62 -22.04
N LEU A 195 12.36 -17.44 -21.74
CA LEU A 195 11.42 -16.71 -22.61
C LEU A 195 11.63 -15.19 -22.53
N CYS A 196 11.69 -14.65 -21.32
CA CYS A 196 11.78 -13.21 -21.04
C CYS A 196 13.04 -12.87 -20.21
N PRO A 197 14.26 -13.17 -20.70
CA PRO A 197 15.49 -13.02 -19.92
C PRO A 197 15.83 -11.57 -19.57
N LYS A 198 15.34 -10.60 -20.36
CA LYS A 198 15.67 -9.18 -20.22
C LYS A 198 14.51 -8.31 -19.70
N THR A 199 13.29 -8.84 -19.67
CA THR A 199 12.12 -8.08 -19.20
C THR A 199 12.27 -7.76 -17.72
N PRO A 200 12.33 -6.48 -17.30
CA PRO A 200 12.26 -6.10 -15.90
C PRO A 200 11.05 -6.70 -15.19
N MET A 201 11.17 -6.93 -13.89
CA MET A 201 10.04 -7.37 -13.06
C MET A 201 9.82 -6.44 -11.89
N ILE A 202 8.56 -6.05 -11.66
CA ILE A 202 8.15 -5.27 -10.49
C ILE A 202 7.85 -6.22 -9.33
N PHE A 203 8.45 -5.91 -8.19
CA PHE A 203 8.19 -6.54 -6.90
C PHE A 203 7.64 -5.54 -5.90
N PHE A 204 6.77 -6.03 -5.02
CA PHE A 204 6.00 -5.21 -4.11
C PHE A 204 6.59 -5.38 -2.72
N ASN A 205 7.05 -4.27 -2.13
CA ASN A 205 7.63 -4.26 -0.79
C ASN A 205 8.77 -5.29 -0.65
N HIS A 206 8.59 -6.24 0.27
CA HIS A 206 9.51 -7.35 0.57
C HIS A 206 8.99 -8.70 0.04
N TYR A 207 7.85 -8.73 -0.66
CA TYR A 207 7.19 -9.97 -1.09
C TYR A 207 7.78 -10.48 -2.42
N TRP A 208 9.07 -10.83 -2.36
CA TRP A 208 9.83 -11.26 -3.52
C TRP A 208 9.85 -12.79 -3.66
N ASP A 209 9.45 -13.51 -2.61
CA ASP A 209 9.35 -14.98 -2.55
C ASP A 209 10.59 -15.73 -3.06
N GLY A 210 11.78 -15.15 -2.86
CA GLY A 210 13.04 -15.75 -3.30
C GLY A 210 13.27 -15.71 -4.83
N VAL A 211 12.40 -15.04 -5.59
CA VAL A 211 12.47 -15.03 -7.06
C VAL A 211 13.78 -14.42 -7.56
N PRO A 212 14.21 -13.22 -7.10
CA PRO A 212 15.50 -12.67 -7.50
C PRO A 212 16.72 -13.47 -7.02
N GLU A 213 16.58 -14.20 -5.92
CA GLU A 213 17.64 -15.05 -5.35
C GLU A 213 17.75 -16.41 -6.06
N SER A 214 16.79 -16.75 -6.92
CA SER A 214 16.78 -17.99 -7.68
C SER A 214 18.01 -18.10 -8.58
N PRO A 215 18.68 -19.26 -8.67
CA PRO A 215 19.76 -19.49 -9.64
C PRO A 215 19.33 -19.33 -11.11
N ARG A 216 18.02 -19.32 -11.38
CA ARG A 216 17.46 -19.08 -12.72
C ARG A 216 17.30 -17.59 -13.04
N TRP A 217 17.36 -16.70 -12.05
CA TRP A 217 17.30 -15.26 -12.28
C TRP A 217 18.54 -14.81 -13.09
N PRO A 218 18.38 -14.26 -14.30
CA PRO A 218 19.52 -13.81 -15.09
C PRO A 218 20.23 -12.64 -14.38
N LYS A 219 21.58 -12.68 -14.36
CA LYS A 219 22.39 -11.68 -13.64
C LYS A 219 22.09 -10.23 -14.04
N ASP A 220 21.80 -10.02 -15.32
CA ASP A 220 21.56 -8.70 -15.90
C ASP A 220 20.06 -8.39 -16.07
N LYS A 221 19.15 -9.24 -15.57
CA LYS A 221 17.70 -8.99 -15.62
C LYS A 221 17.35 -7.88 -14.63
N PRO A 222 16.74 -6.76 -15.08
CA PRO A 222 16.44 -5.65 -14.18
C PRO A 222 15.35 -5.99 -13.16
N LEU A 223 15.47 -5.40 -11.97
CA LEU A 223 14.55 -5.60 -10.86
C LEU A 223 14.02 -4.24 -10.39
N TYR A 224 12.69 -4.09 -10.34
CA TYR A 224 12.03 -2.85 -9.90
C TYR A 224 11.30 -3.06 -8.58
N LEU A 225 11.43 -2.12 -7.65
CA LEU A 225 10.74 -2.14 -6.35
C LEU A 225 9.60 -1.12 -6.35
N MET A 226 8.39 -1.53 -6.01
CA MET A 226 7.31 -0.64 -5.60
C MET A 226 7.15 -0.72 -4.06
N PRO A 227 7.60 0.29 -3.29
CA PRO A 227 7.57 0.25 -1.85
C PRO A 227 6.37 0.99 -1.25
N ASN A 228 5.90 0.45 -0.14
CA ASN A 228 5.15 1.06 0.95
C ASN A 228 6.18 1.36 2.03
N ILE A 229 6.70 2.59 2.06
CA ILE A 229 7.87 2.99 2.87
C ILE A 229 7.63 2.90 4.39
N GLU A 230 6.38 2.72 4.81
CA GLU A 230 5.98 2.46 6.20
C GLU A 230 6.14 0.99 6.62
N MET A 231 6.43 0.06 5.70
CA MET A 231 6.66 -1.34 6.03
C MET A 231 8.00 -1.52 6.73
N ILE A 232 7.98 -2.20 7.88
CA ILE A 232 9.15 -2.42 8.73
C ILE A 232 10.09 -3.51 8.17
N GLU A 233 9.59 -4.31 7.24
CA GLU A 233 10.31 -5.40 6.58
C GLU A 233 11.19 -4.91 5.44
N LEU A 234 11.03 -3.66 4.99
CA LEU A 234 11.89 -3.06 3.98
C LEU A 234 13.25 -2.71 4.59
N THR A 235 14.31 -3.19 3.94
CA THR A 235 15.70 -3.07 4.40
C THR A 235 16.58 -2.40 3.33
N PRO A 236 17.79 -1.94 3.69
CA PRO A 236 18.76 -1.42 2.73
C PRO A 236 19.03 -2.34 1.54
N SER A 237 19.04 -3.67 1.75
CA SER A 237 19.29 -4.63 0.67
C SER A 237 18.21 -4.62 -0.41
N HIS A 238 16.95 -4.36 -0.04
CA HIS A 238 15.87 -4.22 -1.03
C HIS A 238 16.13 -3.00 -1.92
N TYR A 239 16.48 -1.85 -1.34
CA TYR A 239 16.74 -0.64 -2.11
C TYR A 239 18.04 -0.73 -2.93
N TRP A 240 19.15 -1.18 -2.34
CA TRP A 240 20.41 -1.32 -3.09
C TRP A 240 20.38 -2.41 -4.18
N GLY A 241 19.46 -3.38 -4.06
CA GLY A 241 19.34 -4.50 -4.99
C GLY A 241 18.61 -4.20 -6.29
N VAL A 242 17.92 -3.06 -6.40
CA VAL A 242 17.03 -2.74 -7.54
C VAL A 242 17.67 -1.79 -8.55
N ASP A 243 17.11 -1.78 -9.76
CA ASP A 243 17.47 -0.83 -10.83
C ASP A 243 16.47 0.34 -10.92
N ALA A 244 15.27 0.19 -10.35
CA ALA A 244 14.32 1.28 -10.20
C ALA A 244 13.45 1.15 -8.94
N VAL A 245 13.04 2.30 -8.39
CA VAL A 245 12.06 2.41 -7.30
C VAL A 245 10.84 3.20 -7.79
N LEU A 246 9.67 2.58 -7.73
CA LEU A 246 8.39 3.11 -8.18
C LEU A 246 7.60 3.66 -6.98
N CYS A 247 7.85 4.92 -6.64
CA CYS A 247 7.23 5.59 -5.52
C CYS A 247 5.82 6.10 -5.85
N LYS A 248 4.82 5.54 -5.17
CA LYS A 248 3.41 5.95 -5.34
C LYS A 248 3.13 7.37 -4.86
N THR A 249 3.87 7.81 -3.86
CA THR A 249 3.65 9.05 -3.10
C THR A 249 4.87 9.98 -3.21
N HIS A 250 4.64 11.27 -3.03
CA HIS A 250 5.71 12.27 -3.01
C HIS A 250 6.63 12.04 -1.82
N VAL A 251 6.10 11.70 -0.64
CA VAL A 251 6.93 11.37 0.55
C VAL A 251 7.84 10.17 0.29
N CYS A 252 7.41 9.16 -0.47
CA CYS A 252 8.27 8.05 -0.88
C CYS A 252 9.41 8.56 -1.76
N PHE A 253 9.07 9.31 -2.81
CA PHE A 253 10.06 9.82 -3.75
C PHE A 253 11.13 10.65 -3.04
N ASP A 254 10.70 11.58 -2.17
CA ASP A 254 11.60 12.42 -1.38
C ASP A 254 12.51 11.60 -0.46
N ARG A 255 11.92 10.70 0.35
CA ARG A 255 12.68 9.92 1.34
C ARG A 255 13.64 8.92 0.69
N VAL A 256 13.22 8.20 -0.35
CA VAL A 256 14.08 7.25 -1.07
C VAL A 256 15.23 7.99 -1.76
N THR A 257 14.95 9.13 -2.40
CA THR A 257 16.00 9.91 -3.08
C THR A 257 17.04 10.43 -2.09
N ARG A 258 16.62 10.97 -0.94
CA ARG A 258 17.54 11.39 0.13
C ARG A 258 18.33 10.22 0.69
N TRP A 259 17.65 9.11 0.94
CA TRP A 259 18.29 7.90 1.46
C TRP A 259 19.41 7.39 0.55
N TYR A 260 19.21 7.36 -0.77
CA TYR A 260 20.25 7.02 -1.74
C TYR A 260 21.40 8.04 -1.78
N ALA A 261 21.11 9.33 -1.59
CA ALA A 261 22.14 10.36 -1.52
C ALA A 261 23.03 10.20 -0.28
N GLU A 262 22.45 9.76 0.84
CA GLU A 262 23.14 9.56 2.12
C GLU A 262 23.86 8.22 2.22
N ASN A 263 23.26 7.15 1.71
CA ASN A 263 23.72 5.76 1.89
C ASN A 263 24.33 5.14 0.64
N GLY A 264 24.41 5.90 -0.46
CA GLY A 264 24.90 5.44 -1.74
C GLY A 264 23.85 4.66 -2.54
N ASN A 265 24.07 4.65 -3.86
CA ASN A 265 23.20 4.01 -4.83
C ASN A 265 24.04 3.08 -5.73
N PRO A 266 24.39 1.86 -5.26
CA PRO A 266 25.38 1.00 -5.90
C PRO A 266 24.95 0.50 -7.29
N ARG A 267 23.64 0.41 -7.55
CA ARG A 267 23.10 0.03 -8.86
C ARG A 267 22.68 1.22 -9.73
N ASN A 268 22.93 2.46 -9.28
CA ASN A 268 22.44 3.67 -9.95
C ASN A 268 20.92 3.62 -10.22
N ALA A 269 20.18 3.08 -9.24
CA ALA A 269 18.74 2.89 -9.29
C ALA A 269 18.03 4.23 -9.58
N LYS A 270 17.05 4.21 -10.46
CA LYS A 270 16.20 5.38 -10.76
C LYS A 270 14.98 5.41 -9.84
N VAL A 271 14.74 6.55 -9.20
CA VAL A 271 13.54 6.75 -8.37
C VAL A 271 12.50 7.50 -9.20
N PHE A 272 11.29 6.96 -9.29
CA PHE A 272 10.18 7.57 -10.02
C PHE A 272 9.06 7.91 -9.06
N TYR A 273 8.60 9.16 -9.10
CA TYR A 273 7.29 9.49 -8.53
C TYR A 273 6.21 9.16 -9.56
N THR A 274 5.48 8.06 -9.33
CA THR A 274 4.60 7.46 -10.35
C THR A 274 3.25 8.15 -10.48
N LYS A 275 2.89 9.07 -9.56
CA LYS A 275 1.57 9.71 -9.50
C LYS A 275 0.45 8.65 -9.52
N HIS A 276 0.57 7.68 -8.62
CA HIS A 276 -0.25 6.48 -8.57
C HIS A 276 -1.76 6.78 -8.45
N THR A 277 -2.61 5.82 -8.81
CA THR A 277 -4.07 5.98 -8.80
C THR A 277 -4.77 4.71 -8.31
N SER A 278 -6.09 4.79 -8.14
CA SER A 278 -6.96 3.65 -7.79
C SER A 278 -8.08 3.51 -8.83
N SER A 279 -8.77 2.38 -8.81
CA SER A 279 -10.05 2.20 -9.51
C SER A 279 -11.13 3.20 -9.03
N ASP A 280 -12.08 3.50 -9.92
CA ASP A 280 -13.25 4.33 -9.61
C ASP A 280 -14.45 3.42 -9.26
N GLN A 281 -14.61 3.16 -7.97
CA GLN A 281 -15.63 2.24 -7.45
C GLN A 281 -17.06 2.77 -7.64
N ALA A 282 -17.23 4.10 -7.65
CA ALA A 282 -18.54 4.71 -7.83
C ALA A 282 -19.00 4.64 -9.29
N GLU A 283 -18.11 4.96 -10.24
CA GLU A 283 -18.38 4.73 -11.67
C GLU A 283 -18.62 3.24 -11.94
N PHE A 284 -17.83 2.35 -11.34
CA PHE A 284 -18.03 0.91 -11.50
C PHE A 284 -19.42 0.46 -11.04
N ALA A 285 -19.88 0.91 -9.87
CA ALA A 285 -21.23 0.64 -9.37
C ALA A 285 -22.32 1.11 -10.34
N ARG A 286 -22.25 2.36 -10.81
CA ARG A 286 -23.22 2.94 -11.75
C ARG A 286 -23.32 2.14 -13.04
N ARG A 287 -22.19 1.69 -13.58
CA ARG A 287 -22.15 0.89 -14.80
C ARG A 287 -22.68 -0.53 -14.59
N ARG A 288 -22.43 -1.12 -13.42
CA ARG A 288 -22.80 -2.49 -13.09
C ARG A 288 -24.26 -2.65 -12.70
N LEU A 289 -24.77 -1.71 -11.90
CA LEU A 289 -26.13 -1.75 -11.33
C LEU A 289 -27.13 -0.88 -12.11
N GLY A 290 -26.64 0.05 -12.94
CA GLY A 290 -27.44 1.08 -13.59
C GLY A 290 -27.62 2.31 -12.69
N GLU A 291 -27.71 3.50 -13.32
CA GLU A 291 -27.79 4.78 -12.60
C GLU A 291 -29.00 4.87 -11.66
N GLU A 292 -30.15 4.34 -12.08
CA GLU A 292 -31.39 4.33 -11.30
C GLU A 292 -31.31 3.48 -10.02
N SER A 293 -30.34 2.56 -9.96
CA SER A 293 -30.11 1.70 -8.79
C SER A 293 -29.19 2.34 -7.75
N ILE A 294 -28.57 3.48 -8.07
CA ILE A 294 -27.65 4.20 -7.19
C ILE A 294 -28.38 5.39 -6.60
N ALA A 295 -28.54 5.40 -5.27
CA ALA A 295 -29.12 6.57 -4.61
C ALA A 295 -28.22 7.81 -4.80
N PRO A 296 -28.82 8.99 -5.05
CA PRO A 296 -28.04 10.23 -5.09
C PRO A 296 -27.41 10.51 -3.72
N LYS A 297 -26.21 11.09 -3.72
CA LYS A 297 -25.54 11.48 -2.47
C LYS A 297 -26.35 12.54 -1.72
N ASP A 298 -26.60 12.29 -0.44
CA ASP A 298 -27.28 13.23 0.45
C ASP A 298 -26.27 14.08 1.22
N PHE A 299 -26.12 15.34 0.81
CA PHE A 299 -25.27 16.33 1.49
C PHE A 299 -26.01 17.11 2.59
N SER A 300 -27.32 16.91 2.74
CA SER A 300 -28.17 17.61 3.72
C SER A 300 -28.26 16.87 5.05
N ASP A 301 -28.29 15.54 5.03
CA ASP A 301 -28.23 14.68 6.22
C ASP A 301 -26.83 14.09 6.39
N VAL A 302 -26.01 14.76 7.22
CA VAL A 302 -24.60 14.38 7.40
C VAL A 302 -24.48 13.01 8.07
N LYS A 303 -24.06 12.01 7.29
CA LYS A 303 -23.71 10.67 7.78
C LYS A 303 -22.32 10.29 7.31
N PHE A 304 -21.50 9.82 8.24
CA PHE A 304 -20.14 9.42 7.96
C PHE A 304 -20.04 7.92 7.75
N ILE A 305 -19.28 7.51 6.74
CA ILE A 305 -18.83 6.12 6.61
C ILE A 305 -17.33 5.99 6.86
N HIS A 306 -16.92 4.86 7.45
CA HIS A 306 -15.53 4.49 7.63
C HIS A 306 -15.32 3.03 7.23
N THR A 307 -14.55 2.79 6.17
CA THR A 307 -14.34 1.45 5.60
C THR A 307 -12.96 0.92 5.98
N ALA A 308 -12.89 0.27 7.15
CA ALA A 308 -11.67 -0.28 7.70
C ALA A 308 -11.21 -1.55 6.98
N GLY A 309 -12.16 -2.42 6.61
CA GLY A 309 -11.85 -3.77 6.11
C GLY A 309 -11.02 -4.54 7.14
N THR A 310 -9.93 -5.18 6.69
CA THR A 310 -9.02 -5.97 7.54
C THR A 310 -7.92 -5.14 8.22
N SER A 311 -7.84 -3.83 7.97
CA SER A 311 -6.70 -3.01 8.44
C SER A 311 -6.91 -2.45 9.85
N VAL A 312 -5.94 -2.70 10.73
CA VAL A 312 -5.86 -2.11 12.07
C VAL A 312 -5.21 -0.71 12.08
N TRP A 313 -4.65 -0.30 10.95
CA TRP A 313 -3.90 0.96 10.81
C TRP A 313 -4.75 2.15 10.37
N LYS A 314 -6.04 1.93 10.03
CA LYS A 314 -6.97 2.96 9.56
C LYS A 314 -7.52 3.89 10.64
N GLY A 315 -6.94 3.85 11.84
CA GLY A 315 -7.32 4.71 12.96
C GLY A 315 -8.69 4.43 13.56
N THR A 316 -9.33 3.32 13.19
CA THR A 316 -10.72 2.98 13.56
C THR A 316 -10.97 3.03 15.06
N ARG A 317 -10.01 2.57 15.87
CA ARG A 317 -10.12 2.63 17.33
C ARG A 317 -10.31 4.05 17.85
N GLY A 318 -9.46 4.98 17.41
CA GLY A 318 -9.51 6.38 17.84
C GLY A 318 -10.78 7.09 17.34
N LEU A 319 -11.22 6.77 16.13
CA LEU A 319 -12.47 7.27 15.56
C LEU A 319 -13.69 6.85 16.41
N VAL A 320 -13.80 5.55 16.70
CA VAL A 320 -14.93 5.02 17.48
C VAL A 320 -14.88 5.52 18.93
N ASP A 321 -13.70 5.60 19.54
CA ASP A 321 -13.54 6.20 20.88
C ASP A 321 -14.06 7.66 20.88
N CYS A 322 -13.77 8.45 19.83
CA CYS A 322 -14.27 9.83 19.70
C CYS A 322 -15.81 9.89 19.71
N TRP A 323 -16.47 9.02 18.94
CA TRP A 323 -17.94 8.93 18.88
C TRP A 323 -18.57 8.44 20.19
N VAL A 324 -17.91 7.49 20.85
CA VAL A 324 -18.37 6.98 22.15
C VAL A 324 -18.30 8.08 23.23
N MET A 325 -17.25 8.91 23.21
CA MET A 325 -16.99 9.90 24.28
C MET A 325 -17.65 11.26 24.05
N SER A 326 -17.94 11.62 22.81
CA SER A 326 -18.46 12.94 22.43
C SER A 326 -19.96 12.88 22.19
N ALA A 327 -20.70 13.91 22.61
CA ALA A 327 -22.13 14.03 22.35
C ALA A 327 -22.39 14.98 21.18
N GLY A 328 -23.46 14.74 20.41
CA GLY A 328 -23.91 15.63 19.34
C GLY A 328 -23.18 15.47 18.00
N LEU A 329 -22.40 14.39 17.81
CA LEU A 329 -21.83 14.07 16.50
C LEU A 329 -22.88 13.39 15.60
N PRO A 330 -22.80 13.53 14.27
CA PRO A 330 -23.69 12.85 13.33
C PRO A 330 -23.48 11.33 13.31
N GLN A 331 -24.35 10.58 12.62
CA GLN A 331 -24.22 9.12 12.49
C GLN A 331 -22.86 8.73 11.90
N LEU A 332 -22.22 7.74 12.52
CA LEU A 332 -21.03 7.07 11.99
C LEU A 332 -21.33 5.59 11.71
N ASN A 333 -21.14 5.16 10.47
CA ASN A 333 -21.22 3.75 10.06
C ASN A 333 -19.80 3.23 9.80
N VAL A 334 -19.38 2.24 10.58
CA VAL A 334 -18.06 1.62 10.48
C VAL A 334 -18.20 0.24 9.85
N TYR A 335 -17.49 0.00 8.75
CA TYR A 335 -17.42 -1.29 8.07
C TYR A 335 -16.06 -1.92 8.33
N ILE A 336 -16.03 -3.01 9.09
CA ILE A 336 -14.79 -3.60 9.60
C ILE A 336 -14.89 -5.12 9.67
N ASP A 337 -13.82 -5.79 9.20
CA ASP A 337 -13.70 -7.24 9.31
C ASP A 337 -13.59 -7.67 10.78
N ASP A 338 -14.13 -8.85 11.11
CA ASP A 338 -14.13 -9.36 12.47
C ASP A 338 -12.73 -9.52 13.05
N SER A 339 -11.72 -9.87 12.25
CA SER A 339 -10.34 -10.01 12.74
C SER A 339 -9.78 -8.66 13.21
N ALA A 340 -9.97 -7.60 12.43
CA ALA A 340 -9.54 -6.25 12.78
C ALA A 340 -10.35 -5.69 13.95
N PHE A 341 -11.66 -5.94 13.98
CA PHE A 341 -12.51 -5.52 15.08
C PHE A 341 -12.08 -6.17 16.40
N ASN A 342 -11.93 -7.49 16.43
CA ASN A 342 -11.55 -8.23 17.63
C ASN A 342 -10.15 -7.84 18.13
N TYR A 343 -9.25 -7.47 17.23
CA TYR A 343 -7.93 -6.94 17.59
C TYR A 343 -8.01 -5.55 18.25
N LEU A 344 -8.81 -4.63 17.69
CA LEU A 344 -8.91 -3.24 18.16
C LEU A 344 -9.84 -3.05 19.37
N PHE A 345 -10.84 -3.93 19.52
CA PHE A 345 -11.91 -3.77 20.49
C PHE A 345 -12.05 -5.03 21.34
N PRO A 346 -11.56 -5.02 22.60
CA PRO A 346 -11.74 -6.16 23.49
C PRO A 346 -13.24 -6.38 23.79
N PRO A 347 -13.68 -7.59 24.19
CA PRO A 347 -15.09 -7.88 24.46
C PRO A 347 -15.75 -6.91 25.46
N SER A 348 -14.97 -6.39 26.42
CA SER A 348 -15.42 -5.38 27.39
C SER A 348 -15.81 -4.04 26.78
N TYR A 349 -15.45 -3.78 25.52
CA TYR A 349 -15.77 -2.56 24.79
C TYR A 349 -17.24 -2.48 24.36
N LYS A 350 -17.96 -3.60 24.27
CA LYS A 350 -19.40 -3.62 23.94
C LYS A 350 -20.22 -2.69 24.83
N ARG A 351 -19.95 -2.72 26.14
CA ARG A 351 -20.61 -1.82 27.12
C ARG A 351 -20.32 -0.33 26.88
N LYS A 352 -19.17 0.00 26.29
CA LYS A 352 -18.84 1.39 25.92
C LYS A 352 -19.62 1.80 24.67
N LEU A 353 -19.75 0.92 23.68
CA LEU A 353 -20.56 1.15 22.48
C LEU A 353 -22.05 1.32 22.81
N GLU A 354 -22.62 0.47 23.67
CA GLU A 354 -24.01 0.59 24.14
C GLU A 354 -24.31 1.92 24.85
N ARG A 355 -23.26 2.57 25.38
CA ARG A 355 -23.34 3.87 26.08
C ARG A 355 -22.70 4.99 25.27
N ALA A 356 -22.56 4.81 23.96
CA ALA A 356 -22.00 5.82 23.09
C ALA A 356 -22.82 7.12 23.22
N ARG A 357 -22.12 8.25 23.31
CA ARG A 357 -22.74 9.56 23.45
C ARG A 357 -23.18 10.18 22.12
N SER A 358 -22.73 9.59 21.01
CA SER A 358 -23.17 9.88 19.65
C SER A 358 -23.49 8.57 18.91
N PRO A 359 -24.38 8.61 17.90
CA PRO A 359 -24.80 7.42 17.16
C PRO A 359 -23.64 6.81 16.36
N VAL A 360 -23.33 5.54 16.66
CA VAL A 360 -22.32 4.74 15.97
C VAL A 360 -22.90 3.37 15.65
N HIS A 361 -22.86 2.99 14.37
CA HIS A 361 -23.19 1.65 13.88
C HIS A 361 -21.92 0.95 13.42
N ILE A 362 -21.77 -0.31 13.79
CA ILE A 362 -20.63 -1.13 13.38
C ILE A 362 -21.18 -2.31 12.59
N GLU A 363 -20.86 -2.31 11.30
CA GLU A 363 -21.10 -3.40 10.39
C GLU A 363 -19.91 -4.35 10.43
N HIS A 364 -20.20 -5.60 10.79
CA HIS A 364 -19.21 -6.65 10.99
C HIS A 364 -19.03 -7.48 9.72
N GLY A 365 -17.77 -7.80 9.40
CA GLY A 365 -17.40 -8.64 8.28
C GLY A 365 -16.97 -7.84 7.04
N MET A 366 -16.56 -8.57 6.01
CA MET A 366 -16.23 -7.99 4.72
C MET A 366 -17.50 -7.75 3.92
N LEU A 367 -17.68 -6.53 3.43
CA LEU A 367 -18.72 -6.23 2.45
C LEU A 367 -18.46 -7.02 1.17
N GLU A 368 -19.53 -7.48 0.54
CA GLU A 368 -19.44 -7.97 -0.83
C GLU A 368 -18.93 -6.86 -1.75
N PRO A 369 -18.11 -7.17 -2.78
CA PRO A 369 -17.49 -6.17 -3.62
C PRO A 369 -18.51 -5.19 -4.22
N GLN A 370 -19.65 -5.69 -4.68
CA GLN A 370 -20.70 -4.87 -5.28
C GLN A 370 -21.33 -3.90 -4.27
N ASP A 371 -21.59 -4.37 -3.05
CA ASP A 371 -22.17 -3.57 -1.97
C ASP A 371 -21.21 -2.47 -1.54
N PHE A 372 -19.91 -2.76 -1.51
CA PHE A 372 -18.87 -1.75 -1.24
C PHE A 372 -18.81 -0.67 -2.33
N CYS A 373 -18.93 -1.07 -3.60
CA CYS A 373 -18.97 -0.12 -4.72
C CYS A 373 -20.21 0.78 -4.63
N GLN A 374 -21.38 0.19 -4.37
CA GLN A 374 -22.63 0.92 -4.20
C GLN A 374 -22.56 1.88 -2.99
N LEU A 375 -22.10 1.40 -1.85
CA LEU A 375 -21.88 2.22 -0.65
C LEU A 375 -21.00 3.44 -0.96
N THR A 376 -19.92 3.25 -1.71
CA THR A 376 -19.01 4.33 -2.11
C THR A 376 -19.69 5.31 -3.07
N ALA A 377 -20.54 4.83 -3.99
CA ALA A 377 -21.30 5.65 -4.91
C ALA A 377 -22.35 6.53 -4.19
N GLU A 378 -23.00 6.00 -3.16
CA GLU A 378 -24.11 6.66 -2.45
C GLU A 378 -23.65 7.55 -1.28
N SER A 379 -22.48 7.28 -0.69
CA SER A 379 -22.03 8.00 0.51
C SER A 379 -21.53 9.41 0.22
N ALA A 380 -21.99 10.39 0.99
CA ALA A 380 -21.56 11.79 0.84
C ALA A 380 -20.30 12.13 1.67
N PHE A 381 -20.13 11.57 2.87
CA PHE A 381 -19.05 11.92 3.79
C PHE A 381 -18.24 10.70 4.22
N PHE A 382 -16.91 10.78 4.07
CA PHE A 382 -15.99 9.69 4.33
C PHE A 382 -15.03 10.05 5.46
N MET A 383 -15.00 9.22 6.51
CA MET A 383 -14.00 9.29 7.57
C MET A 383 -12.84 8.36 7.24
N CYS A 384 -11.69 8.95 6.96
CA CYS A 384 -10.46 8.25 6.61
C CYS A 384 -9.28 8.60 7.53
N PRO A 385 -9.38 8.39 8.87
CA PRO A 385 -8.36 8.84 9.82
C PRO A 385 -7.20 7.85 9.96
N SER A 386 -6.62 7.39 8.84
CA SER A 386 -5.51 6.44 8.88
C SER A 386 -4.33 6.96 9.71
N ARG A 387 -3.66 6.04 10.40
CA ARG A 387 -2.42 6.31 11.15
C ARG A 387 -1.20 6.13 10.25
N SER A 388 -1.30 5.24 9.27
CA SER A 388 -0.22 4.89 8.34
C SER A 388 -0.84 4.34 7.06
N GLU A 389 -0.32 4.76 5.91
CA GLU A 389 -0.72 4.32 4.57
C GLU A 389 0.50 4.32 3.65
N GLY A 390 0.57 3.37 2.72
CA GLY A 390 1.56 3.39 1.63
C GLY A 390 1.12 4.26 0.46
N PHE A 391 -0.19 4.47 0.31
CA PHE A 391 -0.79 5.37 -0.68
C PHE A 391 -2.12 5.96 -0.17
N GLY A 392 -3.07 5.10 0.21
CA GLY A 392 -4.40 5.49 0.66
C GLY A 392 -5.51 5.22 -0.36
N HIS A 393 -5.63 4.00 -0.88
CA HIS A 393 -6.60 3.68 -1.94
C HIS A 393 -8.04 4.05 -1.58
N TYR A 394 -8.50 3.74 -0.36
CA TYR A 394 -9.87 4.04 0.05
C TYR A 394 -10.13 5.55 0.21
N ILE A 395 -9.09 6.36 0.45
CA ILE A 395 -9.15 7.83 0.45
C ILE A 395 -9.32 8.29 -1.00
N ASN A 396 -8.51 7.75 -1.91
CA ASN A 396 -8.57 8.12 -3.32
C ASN A 396 -9.86 7.68 -4.01
N GLN A 397 -10.40 6.51 -3.64
CA GLN A 397 -11.71 6.01 -4.10
C GLN A 397 -12.85 6.89 -3.57
N ALA A 398 -12.79 7.31 -2.31
CA ALA A 398 -13.74 8.27 -1.75
C ALA A 398 -13.70 9.60 -2.50
N ARG A 399 -12.51 10.12 -2.81
CA ARG A 399 -12.33 11.32 -3.65
C ARG A 399 -12.93 11.15 -5.04
N ALA A 400 -12.61 10.05 -5.73
CA ALA A 400 -13.12 9.76 -7.07
C ALA A 400 -14.66 9.66 -7.09
N SER A 401 -15.27 9.20 -5.99
CA SER A 401 -16.73 9.13 -5.87
C SER A 401 -17.43 10.49 -5.85
N GLY A 402 -16.70 11.60 -5.62
CA GLY A 402 -17.26 12.93 -5.37
C GLY A 402 -17.73 13.13 -3.92
N GLY A 403 -17.20 12.35 -2.98
CA GLY A 403 -17.49 12.50 -1.55
C GLY A 403 -16.59 13.52 -0.85
N VAL A 404 -17.07 14.08 0.26
CA VAL A 404 -16.27 14.91 1.16
C VAL A 404 -15.43 14.00 2.05
N VAL A 405 -14.10 14.11 1.93
CA VAL A 405 -13.16 13.24 2.64
C VAL A 405 -12.57 13.94 3.86
N ILE A 406 -12.67 13.30 5.02
CA ILE A 406 -12.06 13.77 6.26
C ILE A 406 -10.91 12.81 6.58
N THR A 407 -9.67 13.27 6.47
CA THR A 407 -8.49 12.40 6.65
C THR A 407 -7.41 13.05 7.51
N THR A 408 -6.45 12.26 7.95
CA THR A 408 -5.34 12.69 8.81
C THR A 408 -4.42 13.66 8.06
N ASP A 409 -4.04 14.76 8.69
CA ASP A 409 -3.00 15.67 8.19
C ASP A 409 -1.60 15.09 8.42
N ALA A 410 -1.29 14.01 7.70
CA ALA A 410 0.02 13.38 7.70
C ALA A 410 0.27 12.72 6.34
N HIS A 411 1.54 12.59 5.96
CA HIS A 411 1.90 11.87 4.75
C HIS A 411 1.58 10.37 4.86
N PRO A 412 1.13 9.72 3.77
CA PRO A 412 0.80 10.31 2.47
C PRO A 412 -0.66 10.79 2.35
N MET A 413 -1.49 10.62 3.38
CA MET A 413 -2.94 10.91 3.34
C MET A 413 -3.24 12.35 2.91
N ASN A 414 -2.46 13.32 3.40
CA ASN A 414 -2.61 14.73 3.04
C ASN A 414 -2.16 15.08 1.61
N GLU A 415 -1.40 14.20 0.94
CA GLU A 415 -1.04 14.39 -0.48
C GLU A 415 -2.26 14.23 -1.40
N LEU A 416 -3.28 13.50 -0.94
CA LEU A 416 -4.52 13.29 -1.70
C LEU A 416 -5.50 14.47 -1.53
N ILE A 417 -5.44 15.23 -0.44
CA ILE A 417 -6.36 16.35 -0.20
C ILE A 417 -5.63 17.67 -0.47
N VAL A 418 -5.67 18.11 -1.74
CA VAL A 418 -4.91 19.28 -2.20
C VAL A 418 -5.66 20.62 -2.05
N SER A 419 -6.97 20.59 -1.79
CA SER A 419 -7.77 21.78 -1.54
C SER A 419 -8.92 21.50 -0.56
N ASN A 420 -9.41 22.55 0.09
CA ASN A 420 -10.56 22.47 1.02
C ASN A 420 -11.87 22.09 0.31
N GLU A 421 -11.92 22.13 -1.02
CA GLU A 421 -13.06 21.69 -1.81
C GLU A 421 -13.17 20.16 -1.88
N MET A 422 -12.05 19.45 -1.68
CA MET A 422 -12.01 17.98 -1.72
C MET A 422 -12.26 17.33 -0.36
N GLY A 423 -12.00 18.04 0.73
CA GLY A 423 -12.02 17.45 2.05
C GLY A 423 -11.43 18.29 3.16
N VAL A 424 -11.37 17.69 4.34
CA VAL A 424 -10.87 18.29 5.58
C VAL A 424 -9.70 17.47 6.10
N LEU A 425 -8.59 18.15 6.38
CA LEU A 425 -7.43 17.57 7.04
C LEU A 425 -7.56 17.72 8.57
N VAL A 426 -7.50 16.61 9.28
CA VAL A 426 -7.55 16.55 10.75
C VAL A 426 -6.11 16.64 11.27
N PRO A 427 -5.77 17.68 12.06
CA PRO A 427 -4.43 17.83 12.61
C PRO A 427 -3.98 16.59 13.39
N ALA A 428 -2.76 16.13 13.10
CA ALA A 428 -2.22 14.91 13.68
C ALA A 428 -0.91 15.15 14.42
N ARG A 429 -0.55 14.22 15.30
CA ARG A 429 0.79 14.16 15.91
C ARG A 429 1.60 13.07 15.24
N TYR A 430 2.74 13.44 14.67
CA TYR A 430 3.66 12.48 14.07
C TYR A 430 4.25 11.55 15.13
N GLN A 431 4.31 10.27 14.79
CA GLN A 431 5.02 9.24 15.54
C GLN A 431 5.98 8.56 14.57
N HIS A 432 7.17 8.22 15.05
CA HIS A 432 8.18 7.52 14.28
C HIS A 432 8.37 6.13 14.89
N ASP A 433 8.27 5.09 14.07
CA ASP A 433 8.57 3.73 14.50
C ASP A 433 10.07 3.44 14.29
N PRO A 434 10.80 2.99 15.33
CA PRO A 434 12.23 2.70 15.21
C PRO A 434 12.58 1.51 14.31
N LYS A 435 11.58 0.79 13.77
CA LYS A 435 11.76 -0.32 12.84
C LYS A 435 11.50 0.05 11.38
N MET A 436 10.94 1.23 11.10
CA MET A 436 10.70 1.68 9.73
C MET A 436 11.95 2.35 9.17
N LEU A 437 12.61 1.72 8.19
CA LEU A 437 13.86 2.22 7.59
C LEU A 437 13.78 3.71 7.20
N LEU A 438 12.72 4.07 6.47
CA LEU A 438 12.49 5.45 6.01
C LEU A 438 11.53 6.21 6.94
N GLY A 439 11.48 5.81 8.22
CA GLY A 439 10.62 6.39 9.26
C GLY A 439 11.24 7.57 10.00
N GLY A 440 12.55 7.83 9.84
CA GLY A 440 13.27 8.96 10.46
C GLY A 440 13.73 8.75 11.91
N ARG A 441 13.52 7.56 12.49
CA ARG A 441 14.09 7.12 13.77
C ARG A 441 14.52 5.66 13.74
N PHE A 442 14.87 5.13 12.57
CA PHE A 442 15.30 3.76 12.45
C PHE A 442 16.54 3.52 13.32
N ARG A 443 16.63 2.33 13.91
CA ARG A 443 17.72 1.96 14.85
C ARG A 443 18.77 1.06 14.22
N GLY A 444 18.58 0.64 12.96
CA GLY A 444 19.51 -0.20 12.24
C GLY A 444 20.59 0.61 11.53
N GLU A 445 21.47 -0.09 10.82
CA GLU A 445 22.41 0.57 9.93
C GLU A 445 21.68 1.16 8.72
N HIS A 446 22.22 2.27 8.20
CA HIS A 446 21.75 2.94 6.99
C HIS A 446 20.33 3.52 7.09
N GLY A 447 19.93 4.11 8.21
CA GLY A 447 18.68 4.88 8.33
C GLY A 447 18.30 5.13 9.77
#